data_AF-A0A971ZZP8-F1
#
_entry.id   AF-A0A971ZZP8-F1
#
_cell.length_a   1.000
_cell.length_b   1.000
_cell.length_c   1.000
_cell.angle_alpha   90.00
_cell.angle_beta   90.00
_cell.angle_gamma   90.00
#
_symmetry.space_group_name_H-M   'P 1'
#
loop_
_entity.id
_entity.type
_entity.pdbx_description
1 polymer ?
#
loop_
_entity_poly.entity_id
_entity_poly.type
_entity_poly.pdbx_seq_one_letter_code
_entity_poly.pdbx_strand_id
1 'polypeptide(L)'
;MKATGIVRRIDDLGRVVIPKEIRRTLRIREGDPLEIYTDREGEVILKKYSPIGELSDFAEAYAESLHNTSGHTIAVADRDSIIAVSGGSKKELLEKPLSPDVEKIIENRDMFIAPSIESQRIPVVSDEKGGTKYTSQVISPIISEGDAIGAVIMLSTDPKVKMGDVETKLVQSAANFLGRHMEQ
;
A
#
# COMPACT_ATOMS: atom_id res chain seq x y z
N MET A 1 -17.44 -21.89 -2.45
CA MET A 1 -15.99 -22.15 -2.30
C MET A 1 -15.53 -23.09 -3.41
N LYS A 2 -14.27 -22.98 -3.88
CA LYS A 2 -13.71 -23.88 -4.90
C LYS A 2 -12.61 -24.75 -4.28
N ALA A 3 -12.80 -26.06 -4.27
CA ALA A 3 -11.82 -26.98 -3.72
C ALA A 3 -10.54 -26.98 -4.57
N THR A 4 -9.38 -26.74 -3.95
CA THR A 4 -8.06 -26.84 -4.61
C THR A 4 -7.57 -28.27 -4.71
N GLY A 5 -8.15 -29.19 -3.92
CA GLY A 5 -7.73 -30.60 -3.83
C GLY A 5 -6.39 -30.82 -3.14
N ILE A 6 -5.78 -29.78 -2.56
CA ILE A 6 -4.47 -29.87 -1.91
C ILE A 6 -4.64 -30.27 -0.45
N VAL A 7 -4.02 -31.38 -0.06
CA VAL A 7 -4.00 -31.87 1.34
C VAL A 7 -2.62 -31.62 1.97
N ARG A 8 -2.61 -31.09 3.19
CA ARG A 8 -1.41 -30.87 4.01
C ARG A 8 -1.65 -31.41 5.41
N ARG A 9 -0.59 -31.96 6.00
CA ARG A 9 -0.60 -32.40 7.40
C ARG A 9 -0.26 -31.20 8.29
N ILE A 10 -0.88 -31.18 9.46
CA ILE A 10 -0.48 -30.31 10.55
C ILE A 10 0.79 -30.88 11.18
N ASP A 11 1.69 -30.01 11.63
CA ASP A 11 2.85 -30.45 12.41
C ASP A 11 2.51 -30.57 13.91
N ASP A 12 3.51 -30.91 14.70
CA ASP A 12 3.43 -31.09 16.16
C ASP A 12 3.11 -29.80 16.93
N LEU A 13 3.30 -28.63 16.31
CA LEU A 13 3.02 -27.32 16.88
C LEU A 13 1.72 -26.70 16.38
N GLY A 14 0.94 -27.40 15.56
CA GLY A 14 -0.32 -26.90 15.03
C GLY A 14 -0.18 -26.03 13.77
N ARG A 15 0.98 -25.99 13.13
CA ARG A 15 1.22 -25.19 11.92
C ARG A 15 0.79 -25.96 10.68
N VAL A 16 0.25 -25.21 9.70
CA VAL A 16 -0.09 -25.73 8.37
C VAL A 16 0.66 -24.93 7.30
N VAL A 17 1.25 -25.63 6.34
CA VAL A 17 1.97 -24.99 5.24
C VAL A 17 0.99 -24.56 4.16
N ILE A 18 0.93 -23.26 3.86
CA ILE A 18 0.21 -22.72 2.70
C ILE A 18 1.04 -23.00 1.44
N PRO A 19 0.51 -23.78 0.46
CA PRO A 19 1.21 -24.07 -0.79
C PRO A 19 1.66 -22.81 -1.52
N LYS A 20 2.83 -22.88 -2.19
CA LYS A 20 3.44 -21.74 -2.89
C LYS A 20 2.52 -21.17 -3.97
N GLU A 21 1.69 -22.00 -4.59
CA GLU A 21 0.74 -21.60 -5.63
C GLU A 21 -0.34 -20.68 -5.08
N ILE A 22 -0.88 -21.01 -3.90
CA ILE A 22 -1.87 -20.20 -3.19
C ILE A 22 -1.21 -18.89 -2.74
N ARG A 23 -0.03 -18.96 -2.12
CA ARG A 23 0.72 -17.78 -1.69
C ARG A 23 1.00 -16.81 -2.84
N ARG A 24 1.44 -17.31 -4.00
CA ARG A 24 1.68 -16.48 -5.19
C ARG A 24 0.40 -15.84 -5.72
N THR A 25 -0.69 -16.61 -5.79
CA THR A 25 -1.97 -16.15 -6.32
C THR A 25 -2.58 -15.06 -5.43
N LEU A 26 -2.50 -15.25 -4.11
CA LEU A 26 -3.03 -14.32 -3.13
C LEU A 26 -2.01 -13.25 -2.69
N ARG A 27 -0.81 -13.22 -3.28
CA ARG A 27 0.27 -12.29 -2.90
C ARG A 27 0.56 -12.30 -1.38
N ILE A 28 0.66 -13.50 -0.80
CA ILE A 28 1.04 -13.69 0.61
C ILE A 28 2.56 -13.88 0.67
N ARG A 29 3.23 -12.92 1.28
CA ARG A 29 4.69 -12.87 1.48
C ARG A 29 5.06 -13.46 2.84
N GLU A 30 6.34 -13.67 3.07
CA GLU A 30 6.81 -14.08 4.40
C GLU A 30 6.63 -12.91 5.38
N GLY A 31 6.10 -13.20 6.57
CA GLY A 31 5.77 -12.18 7.57
C GLY A 31 4.39 -11.54 7.40
N ASP A 32 3.71 -11.73 6.26
CA ASP A 32 2.37 -11.17 6.06
C ASP A 32 1.38 -11.69 7.12
N PRO A 33 0.64 -10.81 7.81
CA PRO A 33 -0.36 -11.23 8.77
C PRO A 33 -1.58 -11.84 8.05
N LEU A 34 -2.08 -12.94 8.62
CA LEU A 34 -3.31 -13.59 8.18
C LEU A 34 -4.29 -13.66 9.35
N GLU A 35 -5.53 -13.29 9.09
CA GLU A 35 -6.62 -13.40 10.05
C GLU A 35 -7.27 -14.78 9.95
N ILE A 36 -7.52 -15.40 11.10
CA ILE A 36 -8.08 -16.74 11.21
C ILE A 36 -9.52 -16.64 11.70
N TYR A 37 -10.45 -17.11 10.88
CA TYR A 37 -11.85 -17.26 11.23
C TYR A 37 -12.23 -18.73 11.33
N THR A 38 -13.21 -19.02 12.16
CA THR A 38 -13.86 -20.33 12.22
C THR A 38 -15.33 -20.20 11.81
N ASP A 39 -15.79 -21.09 10.95
CA ASP A 39 -17.21 -21.19 10.60
C ASP A 39 -17.93 -22.22 11.49
N ARG A 40 -19.27 -22.14 11.52
CA ARG A 40 -20.14 -23.04 12.30
C ARG A 40 -20.01 -24.51 11.90
N GLU A 41 -19.56 -24.78 10.68
CA GLU A 41 -19.32 -26.13 10.15
C GLU A 41 -17.91 -26.66 10.51
N GLY A 42 -17.12 -25.90 11.28
CA GLY A 42 -15.76 -26.27 11.69
C GLY A 42 -14.69 -25.98 10.64
N GLU A 43 -15.02 -25.19 9.61
CA GLU A 43 -14.06 -24.72 8.62
C GLU A 43 -13.14 -23.65 9.21
N VAL A 44 -11.87 -23.67 8.81
CA VAL A 44 -10.89 -22.62 9.12
C VAL A 44 -10.68 -21.77 7.87
N ILE A 45 -10.98 -20.47 7.97
CA ILE A 45 -10.86 -19.53 6.87
C ILE A 45 -9.69 -18.58 7.17
N LEU A 46 -8.74 -18.52 6.24
CA LEU A 46 -7.61 -17.60 6.28
C LEU A 46 -7.89 -16.42 5.35
N LYS A 47 -7.83 -15.20 5.86
CA LYS A 47 -7.90 -13.96 5.06
C LYS A 47 -6.62 -13.15 5.23
N LYS A 48 -6.25 -12.38 4.21
CA LYS A 48 -5.19 -11.37 4.36
C LYS A 48 -5.66 -10.33 5.36
N TYR A 49 -4.84 -10.05 6.36
CA TYR A 49 -5.07 -8.93 7.24
C TYR A 49 -4.47 -7.67 6.60
N SER A 50 -5.31 -6.67 6.32
CA SER A 50 -4.86 -5.36 5.85
C SER A 50 -5.34 -4.33 6.87
N PRO A 51 -4.52 -4.01 7.90
CA PRO A 51 -4.92 -3.04 8.93
C PRO A 51 -5.26 -1.68 8.31
N ILE A 52 -4.51 -1.29 7.27
CA ILE A 52 -4.78 -0.05 6.52
C ILE A 52 -6.12 -0.10 5.78
N GLY A 53 -6.49 -1.26 5.21
CA GLY A 53 -7.77 -1.41 4.50
C GLY A 53 -8.99 -1.22 5.40
N GLU A 54 -8.88 -1.61 6.67
CA GLU A 54 -9.93 -1.38 7.69
C GLU A 54 -10.01 0.07 8.16
N LEU A 55 -8.96 0.86 7.91
CA LEU A 55 -8.85 2.29 8.23
C LEU A 55 -8.98 3.18 6.99
N SER A 56 -9.70 2.72 5.97
CA SER A 56 -9.97 3.47 4.74
C SER A 56 -10.53 4.87 5.01
N ASP A 57 -11.51 5.02 5.90
CA ASP A 57 -12.10 6.32 6.27
C ASP A 57 -11.06 7.28 6.87
N PHE A 58 -10.15 6.74 7.68
CA PHE A 58 -9.07 7.53 8.28
C PHE A 58 -8.00 7.92 7.26
N ALA A 59 -7.62 6.99 6.39
CA ALA A 59 -6.71 7.26 5.29
C ALA A 59 -7.28 8.28 4.31
N GLU A 60 -8.59 8.24 4.03
CA GLU A 60 -9.28 9.26 3.23
C GLU A 60 -9.22 10.64 3.90
N ALA A 61 -9.55 10.75 5.18
CA ALA A 61 -9.48 12.02 5.91
C ALA A 61 -8.06 12.61 5.93
N TYR A 62 -7.03 11.76 6.09
CA TYR A 62 -5.64 12.21 6.07
C TYR A 62 -5.19 12.64 4.67
N ALA A 63 -5.57 11.88 3.64
CA ALA A 63 -5.29 12.23 2.25
C ALA A 63 -5.95 13.57 1.88
N GLU A 64 -7.18 13.81 2.33
CA GLU A 64 -7.89 15.08 2.15
C GLU A 64 -7.18 16.24 2.85
N SER A 65 -6.76 16.07 4.10
CA SER A 65 -6.02 17.09 4.85
C SER A 65 -4.71 17.50 4.17
N LEU A 66 -3.92 16.52 3.72
CA LEU A 66 -2.68 16.77 2.99
C LEU A 66 -2.93 17.44 1.64
N HIS A 67 -3.97 17.03 0.91
CA HIS A 67 -4.35 17.65 -0.35
C HIS A 67 -4.74 19.12 -0.15
N ASN A 68 -5.59 19.41 0.84
CA ASN A 68 -6.03 20.77 1.15
C ASN A 68 -4.86 21.67 1.57
N THR A 69 -3.84 21.10 2.22
CA THR A 69 -2.66 21.85 2.68
C THR A 69 -1.64 22.07 1.57
N SER A 70 -1.35 21.04 0.75
CA SER A 70 -0.27 21.07 -0.24
C SER A 70 -0.72 21.38 -1.66
N GLY A 71 -2.00 21.18 -1.98
CA GLY A 71 -2.54 21.25 -3.34
C GLY A 71 -2.14 20.08 -4.24
N HIS A 72 -1.36 19.12 -3.76
CA HIS A 72 -0.90 17.97 -4.54
C HIS A 72 -1.90 16.81 -4.49
N THR A 73 -1.85 15.92 -5.47
CA THR A 73 -2.59 14.65 -5.41
C THR A 73 -1.98 13.78 -4.32
N ILE A 74 -2.81 13.27 -3.43
CA ILE A 74 -2.41 12.37 -2.35
C ILE A 74 -3.09 11.02 -2.56
N ALA A 75 -2.33 9.95 -2.43
CA ALA A 75 -2.84 8.59 -2.38
C ALA A 75 -2.25 7.86 -1.16
N VAL A 76 -3.05 7.00 -0.55
CA VAL A 76 -2.61 6.08 0.50
C VAL A 76 -2.80 4.68 -0.04
N ALA A 77 -1.82 3.83 0.20
CA ALA A 77 -1.81 2.44 -0.22
C ALA A 77 -1.62 1.52 0.97
N ASP A 78 -2.23 0.33 0.90
CA ASP A 78 -1.74 -0.82 1.65
C ASP A 78 -0.59 -1.51 0.86
N ARG A 79 -0.31 -2.79 1.14
CA ARG A 79 0.77 -3.53 0.46
C ARG A 79 0.42 -3.97 -0.97
N ASP A 80 -0.84 -3.88 -1.39
CA ASP A 80 -1.30 -4.43 -2.67
C ASP A 80 -1.97 -3.38 -3.55
N SER A 81 -2.68 -2.41 -2.98
CA SER A 81 -3.53 -1.48 -3.72
C SER A 81 -3.64 -0.11 -3.07
N ILE A 82 -4.09 0.88 -3.85
CA ILE A 82 -4.45 2.20 -3.34
C ILE A 82 -5.80 2.11 -2.62
N ILE A 83 -5.85 2.55 -1.38
CA ILE A 83 -7.04 2.51 -0.52
C ILE A 83 -7.69 3.87 -0.30
N ALA A 84 -6.97 4.98 -0.55
CA ALA A 84 -7.52 6.33 -0.47
C ALA A 84 -6.84 7.27 -1.48
N VAL A 85 -7.60 8.24 -2.00
CA VAL A 85 -7.12 9.22 -2.99
C VAL A 85 -7.80 10.58 -2.75
N SER A 86 -7.02 11.66 -2.74
CA SER A 86 -7.49 13.04 -2.75
C SER A 86 -6.73 13.89 -3.78
N GLY A 87 -7.41 14.86 -4.39
CA GLY A 87 -6.83 15.75 -5.41
C GLY A 87 -6.50 15.09 -6.77
N GLY A 88 -6.78 13.81 -6.93
CA GLY A 88 -6.52 13.04 -8.16
C GLY A 88 -7.75 12.26 -8.64
N SER A 89 -7.62 11.61 -9.79
CA SER A 89 -8.70 10.79 -10.36
C SER A 89 -8.88 9.50 -9.56
N LYS A 90 -9.92 9.42 -8.71
CA LYS A 90 -10.27 8.18 -7.98
C LYS A 90 -10.43 6.99 -8.93
N LYS A 91 -11.00 7.19 -10.13
CA LYS A 91 -11.16 6.13 -11.15
C LYS A 91 -9.84 5.52 -11.63
N GLU A 92 -8.77 6.32 -11.64
CA GLU A 92 -7.45 5.90 -12.14
C GLU A 92 -6.53 5.35 -11.06
N LEU A 93 -6.81 5.65 -9.78
CA LEU A 93 -5.92 5.30 -8.66
C LEU A 93 -6.59 4.38 -7.65
N LEU A 94 -7.81 4.67 -7.21
CA LEU A 94 -8.46 3.96 -6.10
C LEU A 94 -8.72 2.49 -6.46
N GLU A 95 -8.47 1.59 -5.51
CA GLU A 95 -8.56 0.11 -5.65
C GLU A 95 -7.66 -0.47 -6.75
N LYS A 96 -6.78 0.33 -7.34
CA LYS A 96 -5.84 -0.16 -8.35
C LYS A 96 -4.67 -0.88 -7.70
N PRO A 97 -4.22 -2.02 -8.27
CA PRO A 97 -3.01 -2.69 -7.80
C PRO A 97 -1.79 -1.78 -7.94
N LEU A 98 -0.92 -1.82 -6.93
CA LEU A 98 0.35 -1.11 -6.96
C LEU A 98 1.25 -1.56 -8.11
N SER A 99 2.11 -0.66 -8.57
CA SER A 99 3.17 -1.04 -9.49
C SER A 99 4.25 -1.84 -8.76
N PRO A 100 5.03 -2.69 -9.47
CA PRO A 100 6.15 -3.40 -8.87
C PRO A 100 7.22 -2.50 -8.25
N ASP A 101 7.35 -1.26 -8.72
CA ASP A 101 8.31 -0.29 -8.18
C ASP A 101 7.84 0.26 -6.82
N VAL A 102 6.54 0.56 -6.68
CA VAL A 102 5.96 0.96 -5.38
C VAL A 102 5.98 -0.20 -4.39
N GLU A 103 5.68 -1.44 -4.82
CA GLU A 103 5.79 -2.62 -3.94
C GLU A 103 7.20 -2.77 -3.37
N LYS A 104 8.25 -2.57 -4.18
CA LYS A 104 9.65 -2.60 -3.72
C LYS A 104 10.00 -1.48 -2.75
N ILE A 105 9.46 -0.28 -2.97
CA ILE A 105 9.64 0.86 -2.05
C ILE A 105 9.08 0.53 -0.67
N ILE A 106 7.88 -0.06 -0.61
CA ILE A 106 7.26 -0.52 0.65
C ILE A 106 8.13 -1.61 1.28
N GLU A 107 8.51 -2.64 0.51
CA GLU A 107 9.31 -3.77 1.00
C GLU A 107 10.68 -3.36 1.55
N ASN A 108 11.40 -2.49 0.83
CA ASN A 108 12.72 -2.02 1.24
C ASN A 108 12.67 -0.96 2.34
N ARG A 109 11.49 -0.38 2.61
CA ARG A 109 11.28 0.68 3.61
C ARG A 109 12.04 1.97 3.28
N ASP A 110 12.32 2.17 1.99
CA ASP A 110 13.08 3.30 1.49
C ASP A 110 12.13 4.34 0.90
N MET A 111 12.35 5.61 1.25
CA MET A 111 11.59 6.70 0.65
C MET A 111 12.05 6.94 -0.79
N PHE A 112 11.10 7.21 -1.69
CA PHE A 112 11.38 7.58 -3.06
C PHE A 112 10.98 9.03 -3.32
N ILE A 113 11.87 9.78 -3.99
CA ILE A 113 11.67 11.19 -4.30
C ILE A 113 12.08 11.41 -5.76
N ALA A 114 11.12 11.83 -6.57
CA ALA A 114 11.32 12.34 -7.93
C ALA A 114 10.87 13.81 -7.95
N PRO A 115 11.78 14.77 -7.70
CA PRO A 115 11.39 16.14 -7.41
C PRO A 115 10.79 16.89 -8.62
N SER A 116 11.09 16.50 -9.85
CA SER A 116 10.67 17.23 -11.05
C SER A 116 10.57 16.35 -12.30
N ILE A 117 10.12 16.95 -13.42
CA ILE A 117 9.97 16.28 -14.72
C ILE A 117 11.30 15.77 -15.30
N GLU A 118 12.44 16.23 -14.80
CA GLU A 118 13.78 15.76 -15.19
C GLU A 118 14.21 14.52 -14.40
N SER A 119 13.56 14.26 -13.27
CA SER A 119 13.86 13.12 -12.41
C SER A 119 13.31 11.82 -13.00
N GLN A 120 13.98 10.70 -12.75
CA GLN A 120 13.41 9.40 -13.06
C GLN A 120 12.18 9.19 -12.18
N ARG A 121 11.04 8.93 -12.81
CA ARG A 121 9.76 8.68 -12.15
C ARG A 121 9.33 7.25 -12.38
N ILE A 122 8.47 6.74 -11.51
CA ILE A 122 7.97 5.37 -11.57
C ILE A 122 6.45 5.36 -11.74
N PRO A 123 5.88 4.32 -12.36
CA PRO A 123 4.44 4.13 -12.34
C PRO A 123 3.97 3.91 -10.89
N VAL A 124 2.78 4.42 -10.55
CA VAL A 124 2.21 4.24 -9.20
C VAL A 124 1.35 2.97 -9.15
N VAL A 125 0.62 2.70 -10.23
CA VAL A 125 -0.31 1.56 -10.36
C VAL A 125 0.10 0.66 -11.52
N SER A 126 -0.23 -0.63 -11.42
CA SER A 126 0.16 -1.66 -12.40
C SER A 126 -0.37 -1.44 -13.82
N ASP A 127 -1.52 -0.77 -13.98
CA ASP A 127 -2.18 -0.55 -15.26
C ASP A 127 -1.83 0.80 -15.92
N GLU A 128 -0.85 1.53 -15.39
CA GLU A 128 -0.36 2.79 -15.95
C GLU A 128 0.42 2.54 -17.27
N LYS A 129 -0.28 2.65 -18.40
CA LYS A 129 0.29 2.47 -19.75
C LYS A 129 0.84 3.79 -20.30
N GLY A 130 2.05 3.77 -20.84
CA GLY A 130 2.61 4.89 -21.63
C GLY A 130 3.57 5.83 -20.88
N GLY A 131 4.05 5.43 -19.70
CA GLY A 131 4.88 6.26 -18.83
C GLY A 131 4.03 7.09 -17.87
N THR A 132 4.65 7.54 -16.77
CA THR A 132 3.93 8.26 -15.72
C THR A 132 3.57 9.68 -16.17
N LYS A 133 2.27 10.01 -16.09
CA LYS A 133 1.75 11.37 -16.35
C LYS A 133 2.17 12.38 -15.27
N TYR A 134 2.59 11.88 -14.11
CA TYR A 134 3.04 12.72 -13.02
C TYR A 134 4.42 13.30 -13.33
N THR A 135 4.62 14.55 -12.96
CA THR A 135 5.85 15.33 -13.16
C THR A 135 6.72 15.31 -11.92
N SER A 136 6.17 15.10 -10.73
CA SER A 136 6.92 14.91 -9.49
C SER A 136 6.22 13.92 -8.55
N GLN A 137 7.00 13.21 -7.73
CA GLN A 137 6.53 12.14 -6.85
C GLN A 137 7.31 12.14 -5.54
N VAL A 138 6.62 11.92 -4.42
CA VAL A 138 7.21 11.56 -3.12
C VAL A 138 6.43 10.35 -2.60
N ILE A 139 7.14 9.29 -2.21
CA ILE A 139 6.54 8.06 -1.68
C ILE A 139 7.25 7.71 -0.39
N SER A 140 6.50 7.70 0.71
CA SER A 140 7.00 7.25 2.01
C SER A 140 6.30 5.97 2.44
N PRO A 141 7.04 4.90 2.75
CA PRO A 141 6.45 3.69 3.31
C PRO A 141 5.87 3.96 4.70
N ILE A 142 4.75 3.31 5.01
CA ILE A 142 4.11 3.31 6.32
C ILE A 142 4.67 2.10 7.09
N ILE A 143 5.33 2.37 8.21
CA ILE A 143 5.94 1.35 9.06
C ILE A 143 5.18 1.31 10.39
N SER A 144 4.74 0.11 10.81
CA SER A 144 4.08 -0.15 12.08
C SER A 144 4.74 -1.34 12.75
N GLU A 145 5.18 -1.21 14.00
CA GLU A 145 5.91 -2.25 14.76
C GLU A 145 7.08 -2.91 13.99
N GLY A 146 7.69 -2.17 13.06
CA GLY A 146 8.77 -2.67 12.22
C GLY A 146 8.34 -3.50 11.01
N ASP A 147 7.05 -3.61 10.71
CA ASP A 147 6.53 -4.13 9.43
C ASP A 147 6.10 -2.99 8.50
N ALA A 148 6.32 -3.19 7.20
CA ALA A 148 5.95 -2.24 6.16
C ALA A 148 4.55 -2.55 5.64
N ILE A 149 3.57 -1.78 6.09
CA ILE A 149 2.16 -2.09 5.91
C ILE A 149 1.51 -1.35 4.73
N GLY A 150 2.19 -0.35 4.16
CA GLY A 150 1.67 0.45 3.06
C GLY A 150 2.55 1.62 2.68
N ALA A 151 1.98 2.63 2.02
CA ALA A 151 2.68 3.88 1.68
C ALA A 151 1.74 5.09 1.63
N VAL A 152 2.31 6.26 1.90
CA VAL A 152 1.72 7.56 1.53
C VAL A 152 2.44 8.07 0.29
N ILE A 153 1.67 8.48 -0.70
CA ILE A 153 2.13 8.85 -2.04
C ILE A 153 1.62 10.25 -2.35
N MET A 154 2.53 11.16 -2.70
CA MET A 154 2.21 12.53 -3.15
C MET A 154 2.68 12.71 -4.58
N LEU A 155 1.81 13.27 -5.42
CA LEU A 155 2.00 13.36 -6.87
C LEU A 155 1.60 14.75 -7.37
N SER A 156 2.30 15.23 -8.39
CA SER A 156 1.89 16.41 -9.17
C SER A 156 1.91 16.08 -10.66
N THR A 157 1.04 16.74 -11.42
CA THR A 157 1.07 16.76 -12.90
C THR A 157 1.58 18.08 -13.46
N ASP A 158 1.82 19.09 -12.61
CA ASP A 158 2.34 20.39 -13.04
C ASP A 158 3.87 20.31 -13.23
N PRO A 159 4.39 20.55 -14.45
CA PRO A 159 5.84 20.50 -14.71
C PRO A 159 6.62 21.62 -13.99
N LYS A 160 5.95 22.66 -13.48
CA LYS A 160 6.58 23.75 -12.71
C LYS A 160 6.76 23.41 -11.23
N VAL A 161 6.04 22.40 -10.73
CA VAL A 161 6.18 21.96 -9.34
C VAL A 161 7.50 21.24 -9.17
N LYS A 162 8.23 21.63 -8.12
CA LYS A 162 9.44 20.96 -7.67
C LYS A 162 9.24 20.52 -6.22
N MET A 163 9.09 19.22 -5.99
CA MET A 163 8.96 18.67 -4.64
C MET A 163 10.33 18.70 -3.94
N GLY A 164 10.37 19.19 -2.72
CA GLY A 164 11.57 19.31 -1.90
C GLY A 164 11.35 18.83 -0.47
N ASP A 165 12.04 19.45 0.48
CA ASP A 165 12.00 19.04 1.88
C ASP A 165 10.61 19.16 2.51
N VAL A 166 9.81 20.16 2.08
CA VAL A 166 8.46 20.37 2.62
C VAL A 166 7.56 19.19 2.29
N GLU A 167 7.46 18.83 1.01
CA GLU A 167 6.64 17.71 0.54
C GLU A 167 7.14 16.39 1.13
N THR A 168 8.47 16.22 1.16
CA THR A 168 9.12 15.06 1.77
C THR A 168 8.72 14.89 3.23
N LYS A 169 8.78 15.97 4.03
CA LYS A 169 8.43 15.92 5.45
C LYS A 169 6.93 15.78 5.70
N LEU A 170 6.09 16.35 4.85
CA LEU A 170 4.63 16.15 4.92
C LEU A 170 4.27 14.67 4.73
N VAL A 171 4.77 14.04 3.66
CA VAL A 171 4.52 12.63 3.36
C VAL A 171 5.14 11.72 4.42
N GLN A 172 6.36 12.03 4.90
CA GLN A 172 7.00 11.28 5.98
C GLN A 172 6.21 11.37 7.28
N SER A 173 5.75 12.57 7.65
CA SER A 173 4.93 12.80 8.84
C SER A 173 3.61 12.02 8.76
N ALA A 174 2.98 12.03 7.58
CA ALA A 174 1.78 11.25 7.30
C ALA A 174 2.00 9.76 7.52
N ALA A 175 3.05 9.21 6.92
CA ALA A 175 3.35 7.80 6.99
C ALA A 175 3.67 7.35 8.42
N ASN A 176 4.43 8.15 9.16
CA ASN A 176 4.74 7.88 10.57
C ASN A 176 3.49 7.95 11.46
N PHE A 177 2.59 8.89 11.18
CA PHE A 177 1.35 9.03 11.95
C PHE A 177 0.39 7.87 11.69
N LEU A 178 0.18 7.51 10.42
CA LEU A 178 -0.61 6.33 10.05
C LEU A 178 -0.03 5.07 10.68
N GLY A 179 1.29 4.87 10.59
CA GLY A 179 1.98 3.72 11.17
C GLY A 179 1.72 3.57 12.67
N ARG A 180 1.90 4.65 13.45
CA ARG A 180 1.62 4.65 14.90
C ARG A 180 0.16 4.41 15.26
N HIS A 181 -0.78 4.83 14.41
CA HIS A 181 -2.19 4.60 14.68
C HIS A 181 -2.61 3.14 14.46
N MET A 182 -1.81 2.37 13.70
CA MET A 182 -2.02 0.93 13.55
C MET A 182 -1.46 0.10 14.72
N GLU A 183 -0.65 0.71 15.59
CA GLU A 183 -0.08 0.08 16.79
C GLU A 183 -1.04 0.08 17.99
N GLN A 184 -2.16 0.81 17.90
CA GLN A 184 -3.16 0.98 18.97
C GLN A 184 -4.39 0.11 18.72
#